data_AF-A0A397FJG8-F1
#
_entry.id   AF-A0A397FJG8-F1
#
_cell.length_a   1.000
_cell.length_b   1.000
_cell.length_c   1.000
_cell.angle_alpha   90.00
_cell.angle_beta   90.00
_cell.angle_gamma   90.00
#
_symmetry.space_group_name_H-M   'P 1'
#
loop_
_entity.id
_entity.type
_entity.pdbx_description
1 polymer ?
#
loop_
_entity_poly.entity_id
_entity_poly.type
_entity_poly.pdbx_seq_one_letter_code
_entity_poly.pdbx_strand_id
1 'polypeptide(L)'
;MILSEFDTHHVPYVDMVNPINGQPLVDSAIILKVVSGQLKPSFTDDCPRWIYDMAQQCLAHDPDQRPTAMQLSFIIANRLKDLTKSRLSLPPQA
;
A
#
# COMPACT_ATOMS: atom_id res chain seq x y z
N MET A 1 2.26 4.57 3.60
CA MET A 1 2.80 4.14 4.92
C MET A 1 1.84 3.17 5.59
N ILE A 2 0.66 3.59 6.04
CA ILE A 2 -0.28 2.68 6.73
C ILE A 2 -0.68 1.46 5.89
N LEU A 3 -1.01 1.64 4.61
CA LEU A 3 -1.43 0.51 3.76
C LEU A 3 -0.31 -0.50 3.49
N SER A 4 0.95 -0.05 3.38
CA SER A 4 2.09 -0.96 3.23
C SER A 4 2.38 -1.69 4.53
N GLU A 5 2.33 -1.01 5.68
CA GLU A 5 2.54 -1.64 6.98
C GLU A 5 1.44 -2.65 7.32
N PHE A 6 0.19 -2.35 6.95
CA PHE A 6 -0.94 -3.27 7.10
C PHE A 6 -0.77 -4.54 6.27
N ASP A 7 -0.18 -4.41 5.09
CA ASP A 7 0.06 -5.54 4.19
C ASP A 7 1.29 -6.36 4.59
N THR A 8 2.42 -5.70 4.82
CA THR A 8 3.69 -6.37 5.08
C THR A 8 3.91 -6.75 6.53
N HIS A 9 3.13 -6.18 7.47
CA HIS A 9 3.38 -6.25 8.92
C HIS A 9 4.75 -5.70 9.36
N HIS A 10 5.40 -4.93 8.51
CA HIS A 10 6.70 -4.31 8.79
C HIS A 10 6.61 -2.79 8.71
N VAL A 11 7.47 -2.11 9.47
CA VAL A 11 7.64 -0.66 9.33
C VAL A 11 8.11 -0.33 7.91
N PRO A 12 7.60 0.76 7.29
CA PRO A 12 7.93 1.07 5.91
C PRO A 12 9.45 1.23 5.66
N TYR A 13 9.90 0.76 4.50
CA TYR A 13 11.30 0.80 4.03
C TYR A 13 12.31 -0.05 4.80
N VAL A 14 11.89 -0.89 5.75
CA VAL A 14 12.82 -1.74 6.53
C VAL A 14 13.64 -2.69 5.64
N ASP A 15 13.10 -3.05 4.48
CA ASP A 15 13.68 -3.93 3.48
C ASP A 15 14.60 -3.20 2.49
N MET A 16 14.75 -1.88 2.61
CA MET A 16 15.59 -1.09 1.70
C MET A 16 17.06 -1.14 2.10
N VAL A 17 17.87 -1.76 1.25
CA VAL A 17 19.31 -1.90 1.44
C VAL A 17 20.10 -1.22 0.32
N ASN A 18 21.33 -0.81 0.63
CA ASN A 18 22.27 -0.34 -0.36
C ASN A 18 22.76 -1.53 -1.22
N PRO A 19 22.62 -1.48 -2.56
CA PRO A 19 22.96 -2.60 -3.43
C PRO A 19 24.46 -2.94 -3.47
N ILE A 20 25.34 -2.01 -3.04
CA ILE A 20 26.79 -2.19 -3.08
C ILE A 20 27.29 -3.00 -1.88
N ASN A 21 26.75 -2.73 -0.69
CA ASN A 21 27.26 -3.30 0.57
C ASN A 21 26.21 -4.11 1.35
N GLY A 22 24.96 -4.15 0.91
CA GLY A 22 23.87 -4.89 1.54
C GLY A 22 23.38 -4.30 2.88
N GLN A 23 23.88 -3.14 3.30
CA GLN A 23 23.46 -2.52 4.56
C GLN A 23 22.15 -1.75 4.39
N PRO A 24 21.32 -1.62 5.45
CA PRO A 24 20.12 -0.80 5.41
C PRO A 24 20.41 0.64 4.95
N LEU A 25 19.50 1.21 4.16
CA LEU A 25 19.59 2.63 3.82
C LEU A 25 19.40 3.47 5.09
N VAL A 26 20.22 4.51 5.22
CA VAL A 26 20.04 5.53 6.26
C VAL A 26 18.82 6.41 5.95
N ASP A 27 18.15 6.93 6.97
CA ASP A 27 16.91 7.70 6.84
C ASP A 27 17.02 8.88 5.86
N SER A 28 18.16 9.59 5.86
CA SER A 28 18.39 10.69 4.93
C SER A 28 18.40 10.25 3.46
N ALA A 29 18.94 9.07 3.16
CA ALA A 29 18.93 8.50 1.82
C ALA A 29 17.51 8.06 1.41
N ILE A 30 16.75 7.49 2.35
CA ILE A 30 15.33 7.15 2.13
C ILE A 30 14.53 8.42 1.80
N ILE A 31 14.66 9.47 2.62
CA ILE A 31 13.97 10.76 2.41
C ILE A 31 14.30 11.33 1.04
N LEU A 32 15.58 11.41 0.66
CA LEU A 32 15.99 11.94 -0.64
C LEU A 32 15.41 11.13 -1.80
N LYS A 33 15.36 9.80 -1.68
CA LYS A 33 14.77 8.94 -2.72
C LYS A 33 13.25 9.06 -2.80
N VAL A 34 12.56 9.24 -1.67
CA VAL A 34 11.11 9.49 -1.64
C VAL A 34 10.79 10.86 -2.26
N VAL A 35 11.52 11.90 -1.86
CA VAL A 35 11.34 13.27 -2.37
C VAL A 35 11.64 13.35 -3.87
N SER A 36 12.57 12.54 -4.39
CA SER A 36 12.83 12.45 -5.83
C SER A 36 11.90 11.51 -6.60
N GLY A 37 10.94 10.86 -5.92
CA GLY A 37 10.02 9.91 -6.54
C GLY A 37 10.65 8.57 -6.92
N GLN A 38 11.88 8.30 -6.49
CA GLN A 38 12.65 7.09 -6.82
C GLN A 38 12.36 5.92 -5.88
N LEU A 39 11.66 6.16 -4.76
CA LEU A 39 11.38 5.16 -3.76
C LEU A 39 9.92 5.20 -3.31
N LYS A 40 9.33 4.02 -3.22
CA LYS A 40 8.00 3.74 -2.67
C LYS A 40 8.12 2.55 -1.70
N PRO A 41 7.25 2.46 -0.69
CA PRO A 41 7.25 1.32 0.21
C PRO A 41 6.84 0.04 -0.53
N SER A 42 7.36 -1.08 -0.06
CA SER A 42 7.08 -2.41 -0.58
C SER A 42 5.71 -2.94 -0.13
N PHE A 43 5.23 -3.91 -0.90
CA PHE A 43 4.03 -4.70 -0.63
C PHE A 43 4.37 -6.16 -0.91
N THR A 44 3.68 -7.07 -0.23
CA THR A 44 3.74 -8.51 -0.46
C THR A 44 3.00 -8.90 -1.74
N ASP A 45 3.35 -10.06 -2.30
CA ASP A 45 2.64 -10.61 -3.47
C ASP A 45 1.21 -11.04 -3.15
N ASP A 46 0.91 -11.32 -1.87
CA ASP A 46 -0.41 -11.70 -1.38
C ASP A 46 -1.34 -10.50 -1.15
N CYS A 47 -0.84 -9.27 -1.31
CA CYS A 47 -1.61 -8.05 -1.12
C CYS A 47 -2.84 -8.06 -2.06
N PRO A 48 -4.08 -7.93 -1.53
CA PRO A 48 -5.26 -7.84 -2.37
C PRO A 48 -5.12 -6.70 -3.37
N ARG A 49 -5.30 -7.01 -4.67
CA ARG A 49 -4.97 -6.07 -5.74
C ARG A 49 -5.62 -4.69 -5.59
N TRP A 50 -6.86 -4.65 -5.11
CA TRP A 50 -7.57 -3.39 -4.89
C TRP A 50 -6.95 -2.52 -3.79
N ILE A 51 -6.30 -3.13 -2.78
CA ILE A 51 -5.56 -2.41 -1.73
C ILE A 51 -4.26 -1.88 -2.32
N TYR A 52 -3.51 -2.69 -3.07
CA TYR A 52 -2.30 -2.26 -3.75
C TYR A 52 -2.56 -1.07 -4.68
N ASP A 53 -3.58 -1.14 -5.54
CA ASP A 53 -3.91 -0.07 -6.48
C ASP A 53 -4.34 1.22 -5.75
N MET A 54 -5.09 1.09 -4.66
CA MET A 54 -5.44 2.21 -3.78
C MET A 54 -4.20 2.82 -3.14
N ALA A 55 -3.26 2.00 -2.66
CA ALA A 55 -2.01 2.48 -2.09
C ALA A 55 -1.12 3.19 -3.13
N GLN A 56 -1.06 2.71 -4.37
CA GLN A 56 -0.31 3.37 -5.43
C GLN A 56 -0.85 4.78 -5.74
N GLN A 57 -2.17 4.98 -5.68
CA GLN A 57 -2.78 6.31 -5.81
C GLN A 57 -2.39 7.22 -4.65
N CYS A 58 -2.40 6.72 -3.41
CA CYS A 58 -1.93 7.47 -2.25
C CYS A 58 -0.43 7.84 -2.33
N LEU A 59 0.36 7.02 -3.02
CA LEU A 59 1.81 7.19 -3.23
C LEU A 59 2.13 7.93 -4.53
N ALA A 60 1.17 8.59 -5.17
CA ALA A 60 1.43 9.41 -6.34
C ALA A 60 2.45 10.53 -5.99
N HIS A 61 3.47 10.69 -6.83
CA HIS A 61 4.48 11.71 -6.62
C HIS A 61 3.86 13.11 -6.72
N ASP A 62 3.06 13.32 -7.77
CA ASP A 62 2.20 14.48 -7.93
C ASP A 62 1.10 14.49 -6.83
N PRO A 63 1.03 15.53 -5.99
CA PRO A 63 0.03 15.64 -4.93
C PRO A 63 -1.40 15.74 -5.46
N ASP A 64 -1.63 16.32 -6.65
CA ASP A 64 -2.99 16.51 -7.20
C ASP A 64 -3.61 15.20 -7.67
N GLN A 65 -2.77 14.18 -7.91
CA GLN A 65 -3.19 12.84 -8.30
C GLN A 65 -3.54 11.95 -7.09
N ARG A 66 -3.38 12.45 -5.86
CA ARG A 66 -3.69 11.67 -4.65
C ARG A 66 -5.18 11.78 -4.31
N PRO A 67 -5.83 10.67 -3.92
CA PRO A 67 -7.22 10.71 -3.50
C PRO A 67 -7.34 11.39 -2.14
N THR A 68 -8.45 12.09 -1.95
CA THR A 68 -8.87 12.58 -0.64
C THR A 68 -9.25 11.42 0.27
N ALA A 69 -9.18 11.62 1.59
CA ALA A 69 -9.62 10.62 2.57
C ALA A 69 -11.10 10.20 2.36
N MET A 70 -11.95 11.11 1.90
CA MET A 70 -13.36 10.83 1.61
C MET A 70 -13.52 9.88 0.40
N GLN A 71 -12.72 10.07 -0.66
CA GLN A 71 -12.71 9.15 -1.80
C GLN A 71 -12.24 7.75 -1.37
N LEU A 72 -11.19 7.67 -0.54
CA LEU A 72 -10.70 6.40 0.00
C LEU A 72 -11.76 5.69 0.86
N SER A 73 -12.43 6.43 1.75
CA SER A 73 -13.55 5.92 2.57
C SER A 73 -14.65 5.30 1.69
N PHE A 74 -15.05 6.00 0.62
CA PHE A 74 -16.04 5.50 -0.32
C PHE A 74 -15.59 4.20 -1.02
N ILE A 75 -14.34 4.12 -1.47
CA ILE A 75 -13.77 2.92 -2.08
C ILE A 75 -13.83 1.73 -1.10
N ILE A 76 -13.36 1.94 0.14
CA ILE A 76 -13.34 0.90 1.18
C ILE A 76 -14.76 0.44 1.50
N ALA A 77 -15.68 1.36 1.72
CA ALA A 77 -17.07 1.04 2.05
C ALA A 77 -17.75 0.21 0.95
N ASN A 78 -17.51 0.53 -0.32
CA ASN A 78 -18.05 -0.25 -1.43
C ASN A 78 -17.43 -1.64 -1.50
N ARG A 79 -16.10 -1.76 -1.35
CA ARG A 79 -15.42 -3.06 -1.33
C ARG A 79 -15.91 -3.96 -0.19
N LEU A 80 -16.14 -3.41 0.99
CA LEU A 80 -16.69 -4.19 2.12
C LEU A 80 -18.11 -4.69 1.83
N LYS A 81 -18.96 -3.87 1.20
CA LYS A 81 -20.31 -4.29 0.78
C LYS A 81 -20.25 -5.42 -0.24
N ASP A 82 -19.37 -5.31 -1.24
CA ASP A 82 -19.22 -6.33 -2.29
C ASP A 82 -18.72 -7.65 -1.71
N LEU A 83 -17.71 -7.61 -0.82
CA LEU A 83 -17.20 -8.78 -0.11
C LEU A 83 -18.27 -9.44 0.77
N THR A 84 -19.11 -8.64 1.42
CA THR A 84 -20.21 -9.15 2.26
C THR A 84 -21.27 -9.85 1.42
N LYS A 85 -21.66 -9.25 0.28
CA LYS A 85 -22.58 -9.88 -0.67
C LYS A 85 -22.01 -11.20 -1.22
N SER A 86 -20.73 -11.21 -1.60
CA SER A 86 -20.05 -12.41 -2.10
C SER A 86 -20.05 -13.53 -1.06
N ARG A 87 -19.82 -13.20 0.22
CA ARG A 87 -19.89 -14.19 1.32
C ARG A 87 -21.30 -14.74 1.51
N LEU A 88 -22.33 -13.89 1.42
CA LEU A 88 -23.73 -14.30 1.56
C LEU A 88 -24.24 -15.11 0.36
N SER A 89 -23.61 -14.98 -0.81
CA SER A 89 -23.95 -15.77 -2.01
C SER A 89 -23.30 -17.15 -2.05
N LEU A 90 -22.41 -17.48 -1.11
CA LEU A 90 -21.82 -18.83 -1.04
C LEU A 90 -22.88 -19.82 -0.53
N PRO A 91 -23.02 -21.00 -1.16
CA PRO A 91 -23.88 -22.04 -0.62
C PRO A 91 -23.41 -22.41 0.81
N PRO A 92 -24.32 -22.83 1.70
CA PRO A 92 -23.92 -23.33 3.02
C PRO A 92 -22.88 -24.43 2.82
N GLN A 93 -21.70 -24.26 3.43
CA GLN A 93 -20.67 -25.29 3.42
C GLN A 93 -21.25 -26.52 4.12
N ALA A 94 -21.33 -27.64 3.39
CA ALA A 94 -21.77 -28.93 3.90
C ALA A 94 -20.68 -29.58 4.76
#